data_AF-A0A1D7QRI9-F1
#
_entry.id   AF-A0A1D7QRI9-F1
#
_cell.length_a   1.000
_cell.length_b   1.000
_cell.length_c   1.000
_cell.angle_alpha   90.00
_cell.angle_beta   90.00
_cell.angle_gamma   90.00
#
_symmetry.space_group_name_H-M   'P 1'
#
loop_
_entity.id
_entity.type
_entity.pdbx_description
1 polymer ?
#
loop_
_entity_poly.entity_id
_entity_poly.type
_entity_poly.pdbx_seq_one_letter_code
_entity_poly.pdbx_strand_id
1 'polypeptide(L)'
;MSAFHAGKIAITEAVQLLSEEPEKQHGIYPQKGLLQPGTDADLTFIDPDKKEVFPRESLQNKSKVTAKTDFRMASLCGRWSGGRL
;
A
#
# COMPACT_ATOMS: atom_id res chain seq x y z
N MET A 1 1.98 14.32 4.19
CA MET A 1 3.28 14.08 3.50
C MET A 1 3.79 12.72 3.99
N SER A 2 4.10 11.77 3.10
CA SER A 2 4.54 10.42 3.52
C SER A 2 6.01 10.40 3.92
N ALA A 3 6.44 9.37 4.65
CA ALA A 3 7.82 9.23 5.13
C ALA A 3 8.85 9.18 3.99
N PHE A 4 8.52 8.52 2.87
CA PHE A 4 9.33 8.50 1.65
C PHE A 4 9.51 9.90 1.04
N HIS A 5 8.42 10.67 0.88
CA HIS A 5 8.50 12.05 0.38
C HIS A 5 9.28 12.98 1.31
N ALA A 6 9.25 12.71 2.61
CA ALA A 6 10.01 13.46 3.59
C ALA A 6 11.49 13.02 3.67
N GLY A 7 11.94 12.09 2.81
CA GLY A 7 13.31 11.57 2.79
C GLY A 7 13.70 10.76 4.02
N LYS A 8 12.72 10.28 4.81
CA LYS A 8 12.98 9.55 6.06
C LYS A 8 13.27 8.07 5.83
N ILE A 9 12.75 7.51 4.74
CA ILE A 9 12.95 6.12 4.30
C ILE A 9 13.01 6.08 2.78
N ALA A 10 13.76 5.15 2.20
CA ALA A 10 13.68 4.82 0.79
C ALA A 10 12.38 4.06 0.47
N ILE A 11 11.93 4.11 -0.78
CA ILE A 11 10.72 3.39 -1.21
C ILE A 11 10.90 1.88 -1.10
N THR A 12 12.11 1.38 -1.35
CA THR A 12 12.46 -0.04 -1.21
C THR A 12 12.38 -0.49 0.25
N GLU A 13 12.79 0.35 1.20
CA GLU A 13 12.62 0.08 2.63
C GLU A 13 11.14 0.04 3.01
N ALA A 14 10.31 0.92 2.43
CA ALA A 14 8.86 0.87 2.64
C ALA A 14 8.24 -0.44 2.11
N VAL A 15 8.67 -0.92 0.93
CA VAL A 15 8.23 -2.20 0.35
C VAL A 15 8.68 -3.36 1.25
N GLN A 16 9.92 -3.34 1.72
CA GLN A 16 10.45 -4.37 2.62
C GLN A 16 9.64 -4.46 3.92
N LEU A 17 9.39 -3.32 4.58
CA LEU A 17 8.68 -3.26 5.87
C LEU A 17 7.18 -3.59 5.76
N LEU A 18 6.54 -3.22 4.66
CA LEU A 18 5.08 -3.33 4.51
C LEU A 18 4.65 -4.59 3.74
N SER A 19 5.56 -5.26 3.03
CA SER A 19 5.22 -6.40 2.18
C SER A 19 6.18 -7.58 2.37
N GLU A 20 7.48 -7.42 2.14
CA GLU A 20 8.40 -8.57 2.12
C GLU A 20 8.61 -9.21 3.51
N GLU A 21 8.87 -8.40 4.53
CA GLU A 21 9.22 -8.88 5.87
C GLU A 21 8.02 -9.53 6.60
N PRO A 22 6.79 -8.98 6.57
CA PRO A 22 5.63 -9.67 7.13
C PRO A 22 5.40 -11.06 6.51
N GLU A 23 5.54 -11.20 5.19
CA GLU A 23 5.32 -12.48 4.51
C GLU A 23 6.40 -13.52 4.85
N LYS A 24 7.64 -13.08 5.12
CA LYS A 24 8.69 -13.94 5.67
C LYS A 24 8.36 -14.39 7.10
N GLN A 25 7.95 -13.46 7.96
CA GLN A 25 7.59 -13.74 9.35
C GLN A 25 6.42 -14.72 9.49
N HIS A 26 5.48 -14.67 8.54
CA HIS A 26 4.32 -15.56 8.50
C HIS A 26 4.51 -16.82 7.64
N GLY A 27 5.69 -17.02 7.04
CA GLY A 27 6.03 -18.22 6.26
C GLY A 27 5.33 -18.33 4.89
N ILE A 28 4.89 -17.21 4.33
CA ILE A 28 4.21 -17.12 3.03
C ILE A 28 5.21 -16.78 1.92
N TYR A 29 6.30 -16.09 2.24
CA TYR A 29 7.40 -15.84 1.30
C TYR A 29 7.97 -17.17 0.76
N PRO A 30 8.23 -17.31 -0.56
CA PRO A 30 8.25 -16.27 -1.59
C PRO A 30 6.92 -16.08 -2.35
N GLN A 31 5.84 -16.78 -1.96
CA GLN A 31 4.58 -16.71 -2.71
C GLN A 31 4.00 -15.29 -2.75
N LYS A 32 4.16 -14.52 -1.67
CA LYS A 32 3.79 -13.10 -1.59
C LYS A 32 4.97 -12.23 -1.14
N GLY A 33 4.86 -10.93 -1.42
CA GLY A 33 5.90 -9.94 -1.11
C GLY A 33 7.11 -9.97 -2.04
N LEU A 34 7.03 -10.70 -3.15
CA LEU A 34 8.08 -10.82 -4.17
C LEU A 34 7.49 -10.66 -5.58
N LEU A 35 8.14 -9.83 -6.41
CA LEU A 35 7.75 -9.63 -7.81
C LEU A 35 8.67 -10.43 -8.74
N GLN A 36 8.38 -11.72 -8.91
CA GLN A 36 9.12 -12.61 -9.81
C GLN A 36 8.17 -13.62 -10.48
N PRO A 37 8.51 -14.18 -11.65
CA PRO A 37 7.71 -15.24 -12.25
C PRO A 37 7.50 -16.41 -11.28
N GLY A 38 6.26 -16.88 -11.16
CA GLY A 38 5.89 -17.97 -10.26
C GLY A 38 5.41 -17.54 -8.87
N THR A 39 5.38 -16.23 -8.56
CA THR A 39 4.78 -15.69 -7.33
C THR A 39 3.36 -15.16 -7.58
N ASP A 40 2.59 -14.96 -6.50
CA ASP A 40 1.28 -14.29 -6.60
C ASP A 40 1.51 -12.83 -6.99
N ALA A 41 0.87 -12.38 -8.07
CA ALA A 41 1.08 -11.02 -8.58
C ALA A 41 0.27 -9.95 -7.82
N ASP A 42 0.15 -10.04 -6.50
CA ASP A 42 -0.53 -9.01 -5.68
C ASP A 42 0.20 -7.67 -5.77
N LEU A 43 -0.33 -6.75 -6.58
CA LEU A 43 0.29 -5.49 -6.95
C LEU A 43 -0.57 -4.30 -6.55
N THR A 44 0.10 -3.23 -6.11
CA THR A 44 -0.55 -1.97 -5.73
C THR A 44 0.09 -0.84 -6.53
N PHE A 45 -0.72 -0.12 -7.30
CA PHE A 45 -0.27 1.01 -8.11
C PHE A 45 -0.50 2.30 -7.34
N ILE A 46 0.57 3.03 -7.05
CA ILE A 46 0.53 4.28 -6.28
C ILE A 46 1.11 5.38 -7.16
N ASP A 47 0.37 6.47 -7.31
CA ASP A 47 0.91 7.72 -7.82
C ASP A 47 1.40 8.54 -6.61
N PRO A 48 2.73 8.69 -6.45
CA PRO A 48 3.28 9.40 -5.28
C PRO A 48 2.95 10.90 -5.29
N ASP A 49 2.79 11.49 -6.46
CA ASP A 49 2.60 12.93 -6.64
C ASP A 49 1.14 13.33 -6.57
N LYS A 50 0.23 12.41 -6.89
CA LYS A 50 -1.21 12.60 -6.72
C LYS A 50 -1.59 12.61 -5.25
N LYS A 51 -2.09 13.76 -4.78
CA LYS A 51 -2.59 13.94 -3.40
C LYS A 51 -4.10 14.05 -3.42
N GLU A 52 -4.76 13.21 -2.62
CA GLU A 52 -6.20 13.29 -2.39
C GLU A 52 -6.49 13.53 -0.90
N VAL A 53 -7.59 14.23 -0.65
CA VAL A 53 -8.20 14.31 0.68
C VAL A 53 -9.08 13.09 0.86
N PHE A 54 -8.99 12.43 2.01
CA PHE A 54 -9.87 11.30 2.34
C PHE A 54 -11.06 11.78 3.19
N PRO A 55 -12.20 12.15 2.58
CA PRO A 55 -13.38 12.51 3.33
C PRO A 55 -14.04 11.27 3.93
N ARG A 56 -14.95 11.48 4.87
CA ARG A 56 -15.64 10.41 5.60
C ARG A 56 -16.30 9.39 4.66
N GLU A 57 -16.89 9.87 3.57
CA GLU A 57 -17.68 9.07 2.64
C GLU A 57 -16.83 8.06 1.85
N SER A 58 -15.55 8.40 1.61
CA SER A 58 -14.61 7.54 0.86
C SER A 58 -13.99 6.42 1.70
N LEU A 59 -14.17 6.44 3.03
CA LEU A 59 -13.63 5.43 3.93
C LEU A 59 -14.27 4.07 3.65
N GLN A 60 -13.47 3.02 3.47
CA GLN A 60 -13.98 1.66 3.22
C GLN A 60 -14.37 0.90 4.50
N ASN A 61 -14.15 1.48 5.69
CA ASN A 61 -14.58 0.85 6.94
C ASN A 61 -16.09 1.01 7.17
N LYS A 62 -16.67 0.13 8.01
CA LYS A 62 -18.12 0.11 8.26
C LYS A 62 -18.63 1.35 9.01
N SER A 63 -17.90 1.82 10.02
CA SER A 63 -18.33 2.95 10.87
C SER A 63 -18.21 4.31 10.18
N LYS A 64 -17.41 4.40 9.10
CA LYS A 64 -17.01 5.67 8.46
C LYS A 64 -16.38 6.64 9.47
N VAL A 65 -15.69 6.13 10.49
CA VAL A 65 -14.98 6.96 11.48
C VAL A 65 -13.52 6.55 11.51
N THR A 66 -12.64 7.54 11.43
CA THR A 66 -11.20 7.38 11.63
C THR A 66 -10.59 8.71 12.10
N ALA A 67 -9.51 8.65 12.89
CA ALA A 67 -8.75 9.84 13.28
C ALA A 67 -8.10 10.55 12.09
N LYS A 68 -8.06 9.90 10.91
CA LYS A 68 -7.47 10.42 9.67
C LYS A 68 -8.50 11.01 8.70
N THR A 69 -9.69 11.34 9.19
CA THR A 69 -10.69 12.02 8.35
C THR A 69 -10.09 13.35 7.90
N ASP A 70 -10.24 13.66 6.61
CA ASP A 70 -9.72 14.86 5.94
C ASP A 70 -8.19 14.97 5.83
N PHE A 71 -7.46 13.87 6.06
CA PHE A 71 -6.01 13.84 5.81
C PHE A 71 -5.70 13.85 4.32
N ARG A 72 -4.61 14.55 3.94
CA ARG A 72 -4.03 14.54 2.59
C ARG A 72 -2.94 13.47 2.47
N MET A 73 -3.17 12.49 1.61
CA MET A 73 -2.28 11.35 1.39
C MET A 73 -2.03 11.13 -0.10
N ALA A 74 -0.94 10.42 -0.41
CA ALA A 74 -0.70 9.95 -1.77
C ALA A 74 -1.81 8.97 -2.17
N SER A 75 -2.23 9.02 -3.43
CA SER A 75 -3.39 8.29 -3.90
C SER A 75 -3.04 6.89 -4.38
N LEU A 76 -3.87 5.94 -3.97
CA LEU A 76 -3.92 4.61 -4.55
C LEU A 76 -4.64 4.70 -5.91
N CYS A 77 -3.95 4.30 -6.98
CA CYS A 77 -4.50 4.37 -8.34
C CYS A 77 -5.14 3.05 -8.80
N GLY A 78 -4.74 1.93 -8.20
CA GLY A 78 -5.31 0.62 -8.52
C GLY A 78 -4.66 -0.49 -7.71
N ARG A 79 -5.29 -1.67 -7.70
CA ARG A 79 -4.73 -2.86 -7.07
C ARG A 79 -5.04 -4.06 -7.95
N TRP A 80 -4.02 -4.85 -8.27
CA TRP A 80 -4.22 -6.14 -8.90
C TRP A 80 -4.08 -7.24 -7.86
N SER A 81 -5.03 -8.18 -7.79
CA SER A 81 -4.93 -9.38 -6.96
C SER A 81 -5.75 -10.51 -7.57
N GLY A 82 -5.18 -11.73 -7.63
CA GLY A 82 -5.87 -12.91 -8.15
C GLY A 82 -6.42 -12.75 -9.58
N GLY A 83 -5.72 -12.02 -10.45
CA GLY A 83 -6.14 -11.80 -11.84
C GLY A 83 -7.16 -10.68 -12.05
N ARG A 84 -7.44 -9.83 -11.05
CA ARG A 84 -8.41 -8.74 -11.12
C ARG A 84 -7.77 -7.41 -10.73
N LEU A 85 -8.05 -6.36 -11.51
CA LEU A 85 -7.74 -4.96 -11.19
C LEU A 85 -8.87 -4.33 -10.33
#